data_AF-U6DAL5-F1
#
_entry.id   AF-U6DAL5-F1
#
_cell.length_a   1.000
_cell.length_b   1.000
_cell.length_c   1.000
_cell.angle_alpha   90.00
_cell.angle_beta   90.00
_cell.angle_gamma   90.00
#
_symmetry.space_group_name_H-M   'P 1'
#
loop_
_entity.id
_entity.type
_entity.pdbx_description
1 polymer ?
#
loop_
_entity_poly.entity_id
_entity_poly.type
_entity_poly.pdbx_seq_one_letter_code
_entity_poly.pdbx_strand_id
1 'polypeptide(L)'
;QPVPTSPVQRRVQELVRFTKQLQRVHPNVLAKALSRGIVHQDKDLVVINKPYGLPVHGGPGVRLCISDVLPILAKMLHGHKAEPLHLCHRLDKETTGVMVLAWEKEVAHQVQELFRTHQVAKKYWYEAHRQW
;
A
#
# COMPACT_ATOMS: atom_id res chain seq x y z
N GLN A 1 -28.47 -7.57 -5.83
CA GLN A 1 -27.31 -8.38 -6.29
C GLN A 1 -27.45 -9.77 -5.68
N PRO A 2 -27.11 -10.85 -6.39
CA PRO A 2 -27.26 -12.21 -5.87
C PRO A 2 -26.39 -12.41 -4.62
N VAL A 3 -26.91 -13.17 -3.66
CA VAL A 3 -26.23 -13.49 -2.39
C VAL A 3 -25.00 -14.35 -2.69
N PRO A 4 -23.81 -14.06 -2.14
CA PRO A 4 -22.61 -14.83 -2.46
C PRO A 4 -22.73 -16.25 -1.92
N THR A 5 -22.48 -17.22 -2.78
CA THR A 5 -22.75 -18.64 -2.53
C THR A 5 -21.61 -19.33 -1.78
N SER A 6 -20.40 -18.77 -1.75
CA SER A 6 -19.27 -19.30 -0.97
C SER A 6 -18.71 -18.33 0.09
N PRO A 7 -18.11 -18.84 1.20
CA PRO A 7 -17.43 -18.01 2.20
C PRO A 7 -16.35 -17.10 1.61
N VAL A 8 -15.60 -17.60 0.61
CA VAL A 8 -14.57 -16.85 -0.12
C VAL A 8 -15.19 -15.67 -0.86
N GLN A 9 -16.29 -15.88 -1.59
CA GLN A 9 -16.97 -14.80 -2.32
C GLN A 9 -17.52 -13.72 -1.38
N ARG A 10 -18.07 -14.09 -0.22
CA ARG A 10 -18.49 -13.13 0.81
C ARG A 10 -17.31 -12.30 1.29
N ARG A 11 -16.18 -12.94 1.59
CA ARG A 11 -14.97 -12.26 2.05
C ARG A 11 -14.41 -11.29 1.02
N VAL A 12 -14.38 -11.69 -0.25
CA VAL A 12 -13.97 -10.80 -1.36
C VAL A 12 -14.89 -9.59 -1.45
N GLN A 13 -16.21 -9.76 -1.35
CA GLN A 13 -17.15 -8.63 -1.38
C GLN A 13 -16.98 -7.69 -0.18
N GLU A 14 -16.76 -8.22 1.02
CA GLU A 14 -16.44 -7.43 2.20
C GLU A 14 -15.16 -6.60 1.99
N LEU A 15 -14.09 -7.23 1.47
CA LEU A 15 -12.83 -6.55 1.17
C LEU A 15 -13.06 -5.44 0.15
N VAL A 16 -13.74 -5.71 -0.97
CA VAL A 16 -14.06 -4.69 -1.98
C VAL A 16 -14.86 -3.52 -1.39
N ARG A 17 -15.83 -3.79 -0.50
CA ARG A 17 -16.61 -2.75 0.18
C ARG A 17 -15.75 -1.92 1.12
N PHE A 18 -14.97 -2.58 1.97
CA PHE A 18 -14.06 -1.94 2.91
C PHE A 18 -13.05 -1.04 2.19
N THR A 19 -12.52 -1.49 1.06
CA THR A 19 -11.47 -0.74 0.36
C THR A 19 -11.99 0.42 -0.46
N LYS A 20 -13.25 0.37 -0.91
CA LYS A 20 -13.93 1.58 -1.42
C LYS A 20 -14.10 2.64 -0.34
N GLN A 21 -14.25 2.25 0.93
CA GLN A 21 -14.31 3.19 2.05
C GLN A 21 -12.94 3.82 2.32
N LEU A 22 -11.84 3.06 2.21
CA LEU A 22 -10.48 3.59 2.41
C LEU A 22 -10.12 4.76 1.47
N GLN A 23 -10.69 4.82 0.26
CA GLN A 23 -10.46 5.96 -0.65
C GLN A 23 -11.29 7.22 -0.29
N ARG A 24 -12.15 7.14 0.73
CA ARG A 24 -13.09 8.19 1.13
C ARG A 24 -12.92 8.64 2.57
N VAL A 25 -11.99 8.05 3.31
CA VAL A 25 -11.66 8.51 4.66
C VAL A 25 -10.79 9.76 4.60
N HIS A 26 -10.69 10.48 5.71
CA HIS A 26 -9.75 11.58 5.85
C HIS A 26 -8.29 11.06 5.74
N PRO A 27 -7.37 11.77 5.06
CA PRO A 27 -5.97 11.36 4.90
C PRO A 27 -5.26 10.94 6.19
N ASN A 28 -5.47 11.66 7.31
CA ASN A 28 -4.93 11.29 8.63
C ASN A 28 -5.40 9.92 9.13
N VAL A 29 -6.64 9.52 8.80
CA VAL A 29 -7.18 8.20 9.20
C VAL A 29 -6.47 7.10 8.40
N LEU A 30 -6.25 7.34 7.11
CA LEU A 30 -5.51 6.40 6.26
C LEU A 30 -4.05 6.28 6.72
N ALA A 31 -3.36 7.40 6.94
CA ALA A 31 -1.97 7.39 7.43
C ALA A 31 -1.84 6.63 8.77
N LYS A 32 -2.79 6.84 9.71
CA LYS A 32 -2.84 6.10 10.98
C LYS A 32 -3.13 4.60 10.79
N ALA A 33 -3.91 4.23 9.77
CA ALA A 33 -4.14 2.82 9.45
C ALA A 33 -2.88 2.17 8.85
N LEU A 34 -2.16 2.88 7.97
CA LEU A 34 -0.91 2.41 7.39
C LEU A 34 0.19 2.30 8.45
N SER A 35 0.29 3.24 9.39
CA SER A 35 1.32 3.18 10.46
C SER A 35 1.14 1.98 11.38
N ARG A 36 -0.10 1.57 11.65
CA ARG A 36 -0.40 0.33 12.39
C ARG A 36 -0.04 -0.95 11.63
N GLY A 37 0.11 -0.86 10.31
CA GLY A 37 0.49 -1.95 9.42
C GLY A 37 1.97 -1.95 9.04
N ILE A 38 2.82 -1.16 9.72
CA ILE A 38 4.27 -1.19 9.50
C ILE A 38 4.80 -2.56 9.93
N VAL A 39 5.51 -3.23 9.02
CA VAL A 39 6.11 -4.55 9.24
C VAL A 39 7.62 -4.45 9.50
N HIS A 40 8.25 -3.36 9.06
CA HIS A 40 9.66 -3.06 9.32
C HIS A 40 9.91 -1.56 9.26
N GLN A 41 10.78 -1.06 10.12
CA GLN A 41 11.21 0.34 10.12
C GLN A 41 12.65 0.42 10.63
N ASP A 42 13.50 1.12 9.88
CA ASP A 42 14.86 1.46 10.29
C ASP A 42 15.21 2.89 9.85
N LYS A 43 16.50 3.22 9.89
CA LYS A 43 17.03 4.55 9.55
C LYS A 43 16.84 4.92 8.07
N ASP A 44 16.73 3.94 7.18
CA ASP A 44 16.72 4.12 5.73
C ASP A 44 15.31 3.84 5.16
N LEU A 45 14.60 2.86 5.71
CA LEU A 45 13.37 2.30 5.16
C LEU A 45 12.18 2.29 6.13
N VAL A 46 10.99 2.43 5.55
CA VAL A 46 9.71 2.11 6.20
C VAL A 46 8.96 1.14 5.31
N VAL A 47 8.60 -0.03 5.85
CA VAL A 47 7.90 -1.07 5.10
C VAL A 47 6.50 -1.22 5.66
N ILE A 48 5.50 -0.97 4.82
CA ILE A 48 4.09 -1.05 5.17
C ILE A 48 3.45 -2.30 4.58
N ASN A 49 2.44 -2.82 5.27
CA ASN A 49 1.49 -3.75 4.68
C ASN A 49 0.38 -2.97 3.95
N LYS A 50 0.49 -2.89 2.62
CA LYS A 50 -0.50 -2.22 1.78
C LYS A 50 -1.84 -2.96 1.83
N PRO A 51 -2.94 -2.30 2.22
CA PRO A 51 -4.25 -2.92 2.20
C PRO A 51 -4.75 -3.14 0.76
N TYR A 52 -5.72 -4.04 0.62
CA TYR A 52 -6.42 -4.30 -0.65
C TYR A 52 -7.07 -3.00 -1.15
N GLY A 53 -7.28 -2.88 -2.46
CA GLY A 53 -8.07 -1.82 -3.10
C GLY A 53 -7.56 -0.38 -2.93
N LEU A 54 -6.43 -0.15 -2.24
CA LEU A 54 -5.79 1.15 -2.08
C LEU A 54 -4.76 1.37 -3.21
N PRO A 55 -4.95 2.39 -4.09
CA PRO A 55 -3.99 2.70 -5.14
C PRO A 55 -2.70 3.28 -4.57
N VAL A 56 -1.58 3.03 -5.24
CA VAL A 56 -0.29 3.65 -4.90
C VAL A 56 -0.26 5.12 -5.35
N HIS A 57 -0.70 5.37 -6.58
CA HIS A 57 -0.74 6.69 -7.21
C HIS A 57 -2.17 7.12 -7.54
N GLY A 58 -2.34 8.43 -7.72
CA GLY A 58 -3.57 9.01 -8.25
C GLY A 58 -3.84 8.64 -9.70
N GLY A 59 -5.02 9.01 -10.19
CA GLY A 59 -5.47 8.76 -11.55
C GLY A 59 -6.98 9.01 -11.70
N PRO A 60 -7.55 8.86 -12.91
CA PRO A 60 -8.98 9.07 -13.13
C PRO A 60 -9.83 8.25 -12.15
N GLY A 61 -10.69 8.92 -11.38
CA GLY A 61 -11.58 8.30 -10.41
C GLY A 61 -10.93 7.86 -9.08
N VAL A 62 -9.63 8.11 -8.87
CA VAL A 62 -8.96 7.88 -7.59
C VAL A 62 -9.13 9.12 -6.70
N ARG A 63 -9.74 8.94 -5.52
CA ARG A 63 -9.97 10.03 -4.56
C ARG A 63 -8.88 10.18 -3.51
N LEU A 64 -8.24 9.07 -3.14
CA LEU A 64 -7.17 9.02 -2.17
C LEU A 64 -6.28 7.81 -2.47
N CYS A 65 -4.97 8.00 -2.43
CA CYS A 65 -3.96 6.98 -2.66
C CYS A 65 -2.80 7.09 -1.67
N ILE A 66 -1.85 6.16 -1.75
CA ILE A 66 -0.70 6.13 -0.83
C ILE A 66 0.18 7.37 -0.98
N SER A 67 0.45 7.83 -2.22
CA SER A 67 1.29 9.02 -2.43
C SER A 67 0.75 10.26 -1.72
N ASP A 68 -0.57 10.39 -1.61
CA ASP A 68 -1.23 11.53 -0.95
C ASP A 68 -0.97 11.58 0.56
N VAL A 69 -0.66 10.44 1.19
CA VAL A 69 -0.52 10.33 2.64
C VAL A 69 0.93 10.17 3.10
N LEU A 70 1.91 10.08 2.20
CA LEU A 70 3.33 9.97 2.57
C LEU A 70 3.84 11.13 3.44
N PRO A 71 3.50 12.41 3.16
CA PRO A 71 3.89 13.51 4.04
C PRO A 71 3.30 13.39 5.46
N ILE A 72 2.07 12.87 5.56
CA ILE A 72 1.35 12.71 6.83
C ILE A 72 1.96 11.55 7.61
N LEU A 73 2.19 10.42 6.95
CA LEU A 73 2.81 9.24 7.54
C LEU A 73 4.22 9.57 8.06
N ALA A 74 5.04 10.27 7.27
CA ALA A 74 6.36 10.72 7.71
C ALA A 74 6.28 11.57 8.98
N LYS A 75 5.38 12.56 9.01
CA LYS A 75 5.17 13.43 10.17
C LYS A 75 4.64 12.69 11.39
N MET A 76 3.81 11.66 11.20
CA MET A 76 3.34 10.80 12.29
C MET A 76 4.47 9.97 12.91
N LEU A 77 5.45 9.55 12.10
CA LEU A 77 6.53 8.68 12.53
C LEU A 77 7.72 9.45 13.11
N HIS A 78 8.15 10.54 12.47
CA HIS A 78 9.35 11.31 12.81
C HIS A 78 9.08 12.79 13.19
N GLY A 79 7.81 13.16 13.37
CA GLY A 79 7.43 14.48 13.86
C GLY A 79 7.23 15.54 12.77
N HIS A 80 6.80 16.73 13.17
CA HIS A 80 6.29 17.78 12.28
C HIS A 80 7.27 18.30 11.22
N LYS A 81 8.58 18.15 11.44
CA LYS A 81 9.64 18.56 10.50
C LYS A 81 10.06 17.46 9.53
N ALA A 82 9.47 16.27 9.62
CA ALA A 82 9.81 15.18 8.72
C ALA A 82 9.40 15.50 7.28
N GLU A 83 10.34 15.29 6.35
CA GLU A 83 10.08 15.34 4.92
C GLU A 83 9.24 14.12 4.48
N PRO A 84 8.49 14.21 3.36
CA PRO A 84 7.69 13.09 2.88
C PRO A 84 8.51 11.84 2.58
N LEU A 85 7.97 10.67 2.96
CA LEU A 85 8.52 9.38 2.52
C LEU A 85 8.49 9.25 1.00
N HIS A 86 9.42 8.46 0.45
CA HIS A 86 9.56 8.21 -0.97
C HIS A 86 9.16 6.79 -1.35
N LEU A 87 8.48 6.64 -2.49
CA LEU A 87 8.06 5.34 -3.02
C LEU A 87 9.26 4.59 -3.63
N CYS A 88 9.49 3.35 -3.23
CA CYS A 88 10.57 2.52 -3.79
C CYS A 88 10.09 1.58 -4.91
N HIS A 89 8.82 1.19 -4.87
CA HIS A 89 8.17 0.39 -5.90
C HIS A 89 6.65 0.58 -5.82
N ARG A 90 5.92 -0.06 -6.74
CA ARG A 90 4.45 -0.11 -6.71
C ARG A 90 3.94 -1.53 -6.52
N LEU A 91 2.73 -1.61 -6.01
CA LEU A 91 1.86 -2.77 -6.05
C LEU A 91 0.57 -2.33 -6.74
N ASP A 92 -0.09 -3.24 -7.44
CA ASP A 92 -1.39 -2.92 -8.02
C ASP A 92 -2.43 -2.62 -6.94
N LYS A 93 -3.46 -1.87 -7.32
CA LYS A 93 -4.54 -1.46 -6.43
C LYS A 93 -5.10 -2.66 -5.65
N GLU A 94 -5.31 -3.77 -6.33
CA GLU A 94 -5.92 -4.99 -5.79
C GLU A 94 -4.89 -5.96 -5.19
N THR A 95 -3.60 -5.66 -5.28
CA THR A 95 -2.56 -6.45 -4.60
C THR A 95 -2.41 -5.99 -3.15
N THR A 96 -2.35 -6.93 -2.21
CA THR A 96 -2.03 -6.65 -0.80
C THR A 96 -0.56 -6.92 -0.50
N GLY A 97 -0.06 -6.44 0.64
CA GLY A 97 1.20 -6.93 1.19
C GLY A 97 2.33 -5.90 1.19
N VAL A 98 3.55 -6.42 1.16
CA VAL A 98 4.77 -5.67 1.48
C VAL A 98 5.04 -4.57 0.47
N MET A 99 5.09 -3.33 0.96
CA MET A 99 5.45 -2.15 0.18
C MET A 99 6.54 -1.35 0.88
N VAL A 100 7.65 -1.15 0.18
CA VAL A 100 8.84 -0.45 0.69
C VAL A 100 8.77 1.04 0.36
N LEU A 101 8.99 1.85 1.38
CA LEU A 101 9.16 3.29 1.34
C LEU A 101 10.56 3.62 1.87
N ALA A 102 11.12 4.76 1.48
CA ALA A 102 12.40 5.24 1.98
C ALA A 102 12.26 6.62 2.60
N TRP A 103 13.09 6.91 3.60
CA TRP A 103 13.21 8.24 4.20
C TRP A 103 13.85 9.23 3.24
N GLU A 104 14.93 8.80 2.58
CA GLU A 104 15.71 9.65 1.69
C GLU A 104 15.46 9.30 0.22
N LYS A 105 15.46 10.33 -0.63
CA LYS A 105 15.26 10.17 -2.08
C LYS A 105 16.31 9.26 -2.72
N GLU A 106 17.56 9.41 -2.32
CA GLU A 106 18.67 8.60 -2.86
C GLU A 106 18.52 7.11 -2.49
N VAL A 107 18.08 6.82 -1.26
CA VAL A 107 17.75 5.46 -0.84
C VAL A 107 16.59 4.91 -1.70
N ALA A 108 15.56 5.71 -1.96
CA ALA A 108 14.46 5.30 -2.83
C ALA A 108 14.95 4.93 -4.23
N HIS A 109 15.85 5.73 -4.82
CA HIS A 109 16.44 5.46 -6.13
C HIS A 109 17.28 4.17 -6.12
N GLN A 110 18.09 3.94 -5.08
CA GLN A 110 18.86 2.70 -4.94
C GLN A 110 17.95 1.49 -4.86
N VAL A 111 16.88 1.54 -4.07
CA VAL A 111 15.91 0.43 -3.97
C VAL A 111 15.19 0.23 -5.31
N GLN A 112 14.75 1.31 -5.98
CA GLN A 112 14.15 1.23 -7.32
C GLN A 112 15.08 0.51 -8.30
N GLU A 113 16.38 0.81 -8.26
CA GLU A 113 17.40 0.16 -9.09
C GLU A 113 17.54 -1.33 -8.78
N LEU A 114 17.50 -1.74 -7.51
CA LEU A 114 17.48 -3.15 -7.11
C LEU A 114 16.24 -3.88 -7.63
N PHE A 115 15.07 -3.23 -7.61
CA PHE A 115 13.85 -3.79 -8.22
C PHE A 115 13.96 -3.89 -9.75
N ARG A 116 14.54 -2.88 -10.40
CA ARG A 116 14.74 -2.81 -11.86
C ARG A 116 15.70 -3.87 -12.36
N THR A 117 16.77 -4.13 -11.61
CA THR A 117 17.83 -5.09 -11.93
C THR A 117 17.55 -6.50 -11.41
N HIS A 118 16.33 -6.77 -10.93
CA HIS A 118 15.91 -8.08 -10.42
C HIS A 118 16.75 -8.62 -9.25
N GLN A 119 17.39 -7.74 -8.48
CA GLN A 119 18.16 -8.11 -7.29
C GLN A 119 17.28 -8.33 -6.04
N VAL A 120 16.00 -7.95 -6.12
CA VAL A 120 15.01 -8.18 -5.05
C VAL A 120 14.18 -9.42 -5.34
N ALA A 121 14.25 -10.42 -4.45
CA ALA A 121 13.37 -11.59 -4.50
C ALA A 121 11.94 -11.20 -4.11
N LYS A 122 10.98 -11.42 -5.03
CA LYS A 122 9.56 -11.14 -4.81
C LYS A 122 8.77 -12.44 -4.77
N LYS A 123 7.98 -12.65 -3.72
CA LYS A 123 7.11 -13.82 -3.56
C LYS A 123 5.67 -13.37 -3.38
N TYR A 124 4.76 -13.94 -4.16
CA TYR A 124 3.33 -13.63 -4.12
C TYR A 124 2.54 -14.91 -3.87
N TRP A 125 1.54 -14.81 -3.01
CA TRP A 125 0.56 -15.86 -2.78
C TRP A 125 -0.71 -15.47 -3.52
N TYR A 126 -1.25 -16.38 -4.30
CA TYR A 126 -2.49 -16.16 -5.04
C TYR A 126 -3.29 -17.46 -5.07
N GLU A 127 -4.60 -17.32 -5.22
CA GLU A 127 -5.51 -18.43 -5.43
C GLU A 127 -6.08 -18.33 -6.85
N ALA A 128 -5.93 -19.40 -7.64
CA ALA A 128 -6.46 -19.48 -8.99
C ALA A 128 -7.61 -20.49 -9.03
N HIS A 129 -8.80 -20.03 -9.37
CA HIS A 129 -9.92 -20.91 -9.68
C HIS A 129 -9.93 -21.17 -11.19
N ARG A 130 -9.49 -22.37 -11.59
CA ARG A 130 -9.68 -22.82 -12.97
C ARG A 130 -11.16 -23.12 -13.17
N GLN A 131 -11.83 -22.31 -13.99
CA GLN A 131 -13.04 -22.72 -14.70
C GLN A 131 -12.66 -22.74 -16.17
N TRP A 132 -12.56 -23.95 -16.73
CA TRP A 132 -12.59 -24.16 -18.17
C TRP A 132 -14.02 -24.55 -18.52
#